data_AF-A0A966W9K1-F1
#
_entry.id   AF-A0A966W9K1-F1
#
_cell.length_a   1.000
_cell.length_b   1.000
_cell.length_c   1.000
_cell.angle_alpha   90.00
_cell.angle_beta   90.00
_cell.angle_gamma   90.00
#
_symmetry.space_group_name_H-M   'P 1'
#
loop_
_entity.id
_entity.type
_entity.pdbx_description
1 polymer ?
#
loop_
_entity_poly.entity_id
_entity_poly.type
_entity_poly.pdbx_seq_one_letter_code
_entity_poly.pdbx_strand_id
1 'polypeptide(L)'
;MTKQARWAWALAAVVLTALVLVVFFALALTSEVVSITEQQVLWLFRINVAVAVVLALVIVIAAVRLAVRTRRRKFGSLLLTKLAGIFALVGVVPGLLLYLVSYQFVSRSIESWFDERVQIALDAGLSLGKSTLDDTASELGRRTREAALRLADQDEAPSARQLERLRVQLEAQEVAVLGPSGQALLSASTGQAGELLTDRPSALQLRQARQSSFVSQLQGLDEAGAMEGGSAAALEKVRVRAVAALPARELGLVEEARYLMAVQAVPPDLVRNALAVQVAYTEYQQRALARGGLRQMYIGTLTLSLILTVLGAVILAAVLGQQLAKPLLLLADGMRQVAAGDLSTKPVFASKDEVGGLTRSFADMTEQLRQARSQLQGSLLQLETGRTRLQTILDSLSAGVIVFDSQRRIDTVN
;
A
#
# COMPACT_ATOMS: atom_id res chain seq x y z
N MET A 1 -14.70 11.79 37.39
CA MET A 1 -13.71 12.05 36.30
C MET A 1 -13.79 13.52 35.87
N THR A 2 -12.67 14.22 35.79
CA THR A 2 -12.64 15.61 35.28
C THR A 2 -12.95 15.65 33.78
N LYS A 3 -13.48 16.77 33.26
CA LYS A 3 -13.71 16.95 31.81
C LYS A 3 -12.44 16.63 30.98
N GLN A 4 -11.26 16.99 31.48
CA GLN A 4 -9.98 16.72 30.81
C GLN A 4 -9.64 15.22 30.71
N ALA A 5 -9.92 14.44 31.76
CA ALA A 5 -9.70 12.99 31.73
C ALA A 5 -10.59 12.30 30.68
N ARG A 6 -11.85 12.73 30.52
CA ARG A 6 -12.76 12.17 29.50
C ARG A 6 -12.26 12.40 28.07
N TRP A 7 -11.73 13.59 27.77
CA TRP A 7 -11.13 13.89 26.47
C TRP A 7 -9.84 13.10 26.20
N ALA A 8 -9.02 12.87 27.24
CA ALA A 8 -7.82 12.06 27.11
C ALA A 8 -8.14 10.58 26.80
N TRP A 9 -9.13 10.00 27.48
CA TRP A 9 -9.59 8.63 27.19
C TRP A 9 -10.21 8.50 25.80
N ALA A 10 -11.01 9.48 25.37
CA ALA A 10 -11.57 9.49 24.02
C ALA A 10 -10.47 9.54 22.95
N LEU A 11 -9.45 10.39 23.14
CA LEU A 11 -8.31 10.47 22.22
C LEU A 11 -7.51 9.16 22.19
N ALA A 12 -7.24 8.56 23.36
CA ALA A 12 -6.53 7.29 23.44
C ALA A 12 -7.30 6.15 22.74
N ALA A 13 -8.63 6.08 22.93
CA ALA A 13 -9.47 5.10 22.26
C ALA A 13 -9.43 5.26 20.74
N VAL A 14 -9.48 6.50 20.22
CA VAL A 14 -9.40 6.80 18.79
C VAL A 14 -8.03 6.42 18.20
N VAL A 15 -6.93 6.73 18.91
CA VAL A 15 -5.57 6.34 18.49
C VAL A 15 -5.44 4.82 18.44
N LEU A 16 -5.95 4.12 19.45
CA LEU A 16 -5.84 2.67 19.56
C LEU A 16 -6.69 1.96 18.51
N THR A 17 -7.91 2.44 18.23
CA THR A 17 -8.73 1.95 17.12
C THR A 17 -8.05 2.18 15.78
N ALA A 18 -7.48 3.37 15.55
CA ALA A 18 -6.74 3.65 14.32
C ALA A 18 -5.52 2.74 14.15
N LEU A 19 -4.77 2.48 15.23
CA LEU A 19 -3.63 1.55 15.21
C LEU A 19 -4.08 0.12 14.86
N VAL A 20 -5.15 -0.37 15.49
CA VAL A 20 -5.72 -1.69 15.17
C VAL A 20 -6.17 -1.76 13.72
N LEU A 21 -6.78 -0.69 13.19
CA LEU A 21 -7.20 -0.64 11.79
C LEU A 21 -6.02 -0.66 10.83
N VAL A 22 -4.93 0.07 11.12
CA VAL A 22 -3.68 0.01 10.35
C VAL A 22 -3.10 -1.39 10.33
N VAL A 23 -3.00 -2.05 11.50
CA VAL A 23 -2.44 -3.40 11.60
C VAL A 23 -3.33 -4.42 10.90
N PHE A 24 -4.64 -4.36 11.12
CA PHE A 24 -5.61 -5.23 10.44
C PHE A 24 -5.53 -5.06 8.92
N PHE A 25 -5.44 -3.82 8.44
CA PHE A 25 -5.32 -3.53 7.02
C PHE A 25 -3.98 -4.00 6.43
N ALA A 26 -2.87 -3.88 7.18
CA ALA A 26 -1.58 -4.43 6.79
C ALA A 26 -1.60 -5.97 6.72
N LEU A 27 -2.26 -6.64 7.66
CA LEU A 27 -2.43 -8.09 7.64
C LEU A 27 -3.34 -8.56 6.49
N ALA A 28 -4.38 -7.79 6.17
CA ALA A 28 -5.25 -8.03 5.03
C ALA A 28 -4.50 -7.92 3.69
N LEU A 29 -3.41 -7.16 3.63
CA LEU A 29 -2.54 -7.05 2.45
C LEU A 29 -1.59 -8.25 2.30
N THR A 30 -1.17 -8.87 3.41
CA THR A 30 -0.19 -9.96 3.41
C THR A 30 -0.82 -11.36 3.35
N SER A 31 -2.12 -11.47 3.61
CA SER A 31 -2.79 -12.77 3.71
C SER A 31 -3.39 -13.20 2.37
N GLU A 32 -2.84 -14.27 1.78
CA GLU A 32 -3.53 -15.09 0.77
C GLU A 32 -4.76 -15.83 1.36
N VAL A 33 -4.86 -15.88 2.69
CA VAL A 33 -5.80 -16.70 3.47
C VAL A 33 -7.22 -16.13 3.55
N VAL A 34 -7.39 -14.82 3.30
CA VAL A 34 -8.72 -14.20 3.33
C VAL A 34 -9.14 -13.91 1.90
N SER A 35 -10.14 -14.65 1.40
CA SER A 35 -10.85 -14.32 0.16
C SER A 35 -11.70 -13.07 0.35
N ILE A 36 -11.02 -11.93 0.58
CA ILE A 36 -11.68 -10.64 0.76
C ILE A 36 -12.31 -10.29 -0.58
N THR A 37 -13.64 -10.22 -0.61
CA THR A 37 -14.37 -9.79 -1.82
C THR A 37 -13.96 -8.35 -2.14
N GLU A 38 -13.89 -7.97 -3.42
CA GLU A 38 -13.54 -6.59 -3.86
C GLU A 38 -14.34 -5.51 -3.10
N GLN A 39 -15.60 -5.81 -2.77
CA GLN A 39 -16.48 -4.92 -2.03
C GLN A 39 -16.06 -4.70 -0.57
N GLN A 40 -15.50 -5.73 0.09
CA GLN A 40 -14.97 -5.62 1.45
C GLN A 40 -13.67 -4.81 1.47
N VAL A 41 -12.82 -4.96 0.44
CA VAL A 41 -11.61 -4.13 0.25
C VAL A 41 -11.98 -2.64 0.14
N LEU A 42 -13.00 -2.32 -0.67
CA LEU A 42 -13.50 -0.94 -0.84
C LEU A 42 -14.04 -0.36 0.48
N TRP A 43 -14.78 -1.15 1.27
CA TRP A 43 -15.26 -0.72 2.58
C TRP A 43 -14.11 -0.43 3.55
N LEU A 44 -13.12 -1.32 3.61
CA LEU A 44 -11.93 -1.15 4.45
C LEU A 44 -11.17 0.13 4.11
N PHE A 45 -11.00 0.39 2.80
CA PHE A 45 -10.39 1.62 2.31
C PHE A 45 -11.19 2.87 2.73
N ARG A 46 -12.52 2.87 2.57
CA ARG A 46 -13.38 4.00 2.97
C ARG A 46 -13.31 4.27 4.47
N ILE A 47 -13.34 3.23 5.30
CA ILE A 47 -13.20 3.35 6.76
C ILE A 47 -11.84 3.97 7.10
N ASN A 48 -10.76 3.50 6.48
CA ASN A 48 -9.43 4.06 6.68
C ASN A 48 -9.35 5.55 6.29
N VAL A 49 -9.92 5.94 5.15
CA VAL A 49 -10.00 7.34 4.74
C VAL A 49 -10.79 8.17 5.76
N ALA A 50 -11.92 7.65 6.24
CA ALA A 50 -12.71 8.35 7.27
C ALA A 50 -11.91 8.54 8.57
N VAL A 51 -11.21 7.51 9.06
CA VAL A 51 -10.34 7.61 10.23
C VAL A 51 -9.20 8.61 10.00
N ALA A 52 -8.53 8.54 8.85
CA ALA A 52 -7.46 9.47 8.47
C ALA A 52 -7.95 10.93 8.50
N VAL A 53 -9.13 11.21 7.96
CA VAL A 53 -9.74 12.54 7.96
C VAL A 53 -10.05 13.01 9.39
N VAL A 54 -10.60 12.14 10.24
CA VAL A 54 -10.87 12.47 11.65
C VAL A 54 -9.57 12.80 12.39
N LEU A 55 -8.53 11.99 12.23
CA LEU A 55 -7.24 12.22 12.86
C LEU A 55 -6.57 13.51 12.36
N ALA A 56 -6.60 13.75 11.05
CA ALA A 56 -6.10 14.99 10.46
C ALA A 56 -6.84 16.21 11.01
N LEU A 57 -8.17 16.14 11.13
CA LEU A 57 -8.98 17.19 11.74
C LEU A 57 -8.58 17.44 13.20
N VAL A 58 -8.34 16.39 13.99
CA VAL A 58 -7.85 16.51 15.38
C VAL A 58 -6.51 17.23 15.44
N ILE A 59 -5.57 16.89 14.55
CA ILE A 59 -4.25 17.55 14.46
C ILE A 59 -4.41 19.02 14.11
N VAL A 60 -5.24 19.35 13.11
CA VAL A 60 -5.50 20.74 12.69
C VAL A 60 -6.15 21.54 13.81
N ILE A 61 -7.16 20.98 14.49
CA ILE A 61 -7.80 21.63 15.65
C ILE A 61 -6.79 21.86 16.77
N ALA A 62 -5.91 20.89 17.07
CA ALA A 62 -4.87 21.04 18.07
C ALA A 62 -3.88 22.16 17.71
N ALA A 63 -3.45 22.22 16.45
CA ALA A 63 -2.56 23.25 15.93
C ALA A 63 -3.21 24.65 15.98
N VAL A 64 -4.47 24.79 15.54
CA VAL A 64 -5.22 26.05 15.61
C VAL A 64 -5.41 26.49 17.06
N ARG A 65 -5.79 25.58 17.97
CA ARG A 65 -5.96 25.89 19.39
C ARG A 65 -4.65 26.38 20.01
N LEU A 66 -3.52 25.77 19.64
CA LEU A 66 -2.19 26.21 20.07
C LEU A 66 -1.89 27.62 19.53
N ALA A 67 -2.09 27.86 18.24
CA ALA A 67 -1.85 29.17 17.60
C ALA A 67 -2.69 30.29 18.22
N VAL A 68 -3.97 30.03 18.51
CA VAL A 68 -4.86 31.00 19.18
C VAL A 68 -4.41 31.27 20.61
N ARG A 69 -3.97 30.25 21.36
CA ARG A 69 -3.43 30.42 22.73
C ARG A 69 -2.19 31.31 22.75
N THR A 70 -1.35 31.20 21.73
CA THR A 70 -0.13 32.02 21.55
C THR A 70 -0.46 33.46 21.19
N ARG A 71 -1.43 33.70 20.30
CA ARG A 71 -1.89 35.06 19.98
C ARG A 71 -2.46 35.79 21.19
N ARG A 72 -3.12 35.09 22.12
CA ARG A 72 -3.69 35.70 23.35
C ARG A 72 -2.64 36.03 24.43
N ARG A 73 -1.33 35.92 24.14
CA ARG A 73 -0.19 36.27 25.03
C ARG A 73 -0.34 35.84 26.50
N LYS A 74 -0.99 34.70 26.75
CA LYS A 74 -1.06 34.15 28.11
C LYS A 74 0.35 33.75 28.57
N PHE A 75 0.67 34.00 29.83
CA PHE A 75 1.94 33.63 30.44
C PHE A 75 2.22 32.12 30.21
N GLY A 76 3.41 31.77 29.73
CA GLY A 76 3.80 30.39 29.35
C GLY A 76 3.45 29.92 27.93
N SER A 77 2.75 30.70 27.12
CA SER A 77 2.37 30.30 25.75
C SER A 77 3.54 30.21 24.76
N LEU A 78 4.54 31.08 24.90
CA LEU A 78 5.75 31.08 24.05
C LEU A 78 6.56 29.79 24.23
N LEU A 79 6.74 29.34 25.46
CA LEU A 79 7.54 28.16 25.80
C LEU A 79 6.87 26.88 25.28
N LEU A 80 5.55 26.76 25.50
CA LEU A 80 4.75 25.66 24.94
C LEU A 80 4.77 25.62 23.41
N THR A 81 4.70 26.77 22.74
CA THR A 81 4.74 26.83 21.27
C THR A 81 6.12 26.45 20.73
N LYS A 82 7.20 26.91 21.37
CA LYS A 82 8.58 26.56 20.97
C LYS A 82 8.83 25.06 21.13
N LEU A 83 8.45 24.48 22.26
CA LEU A 83 8.58 23.03 22.49
C LEU A 83 7.72 22.23 21.51
N ALA A 84 6.45 22.62 21.33
CA ALA A 84 5.56 21.95 20.37
C ALA A 84 6.11 22.02 18.94
N GLY A 85 6.69 23.15 18.53
CA GLY A 85 7.33 23.30 17.22
C GLY A 85 8.53 22.38 17.03
N ILE A 86 9.41 22.25 18.03
CA ILE A 86 10.57 21.35 17.97
C ILE A 86 10.11 19.89 17.86
N PHE A 87 9.20 19.45 18.73
CA PHE A 87 8.69 18.07 18.69
C PHE A 87 7.90 17.77 17.41
N ALA A 88 7.12 18.73 16.91
CA ALA A 88 6.44 18.59 15.62
C ALA A 88 7.46 18.44 14.48
N LEU A 89 8.54 19.23 14.47
CA LEU A 89 9.59 19.11 13.47
C LEU A 89 10.28 17.75 13.53
N VAL A 90 10.67 17.30 14.73
CA VAL A 90 11.34 16.01 14.94
C VAL A 90 10.44 14.82 14.59
N GLY A 91 9.12 14.91 14.83
CA GLY A 91 8.18 13.84 14.49
C GLY A 91 7.72 13.85 13.03
N VAL A 92 7.41 15.03 12.48
CA VAL A 92 6.81 15.17 11.15
C VAL A 92 7.86 15.05 10.05
N VAL A 93 9.03 15.69 10.18
CA VAL A 93 9.99 15.78 9.07
C VAL A 93 10.54 14.40 8.69
N PRO A 94 11.04 13.56 9.62
CA PRO A 94 11.50 12.21 9.26
C PRO A 94 10.35 11.34 8.74
N GLY A 95 9.16 11.45 9.35
CA GLY A 95 7.97 10.72 8.89
C GLY A 95 7.57 11.09 7.45
N LEU A 96 7.61 12.38 7.11
CA LEU A 96 7.31 12.87 5.78
C LEU A 96 8.37 12.39 4.77
N LEU A 97 9.65 12.42 5.14
CA LEU A 97 10.73 11.91 4.29
C LEU A 97 10.51 10.43 3.98
N LEU A 98 10.26 9.61 5.01
CA LEU A 98 9.95 8.19 4.83
C LEU A 98 8.72 8.01 3.95
N TYR A 99 7.65 8.77 4.19
CA TYR A 99 6.45 8.73 3.36
C TYR A 99 6.75 9.03 1.88
N LEU A 100 7.52 10.08 1.58
CA LEU A 100 7.85 10.45 0.20
C LEU A 100 8.68 9.37 -0.49
N VAL A 101 9.72 8.85 0.18
CA VAL A 101 10.56 7.77 -0.37
C VAL A 101 9.73 6.50 -0.57
N SER A 102 8.92 6.12 0.42
CA SER A 102 8.04 4.96 0.33
C SER A 102 6.98 5.13 -0.75
N TYR A 103 6.38 6.32 -0.89
CA TYR A 103 5.42 6.63 -1.97
C TYR A 103 6.07 6.44 -3.34
N GLN A 104 7.28 7.00 -3.52
CA GLN A 104 8.00 6.87 -4.79
C GLN A 104 8.37 5.41 -5.09
N PHE A 105 8.89 4.70 -4.09
CA PHE A 105 9.24 3.29 -4.22
C PHE A 105 8.02 2.43 -4.56
N VAL A 106 6.95 2.52 -3.78
CA VAL A 106 5.70 1.77 -4.03
C VAL A 106 5.12 2.10 -5.39
N SER A 107 5.01 3.39 -5.75
CA SER A 107 4.40 3.78 -7.02
C SER A 107 5.22 3.27 -8.21
N ARG A 108 6.56 3.33 -8.15
CA ARG A 108 7.42 2.83 -9.23
C ARG A 108 7.52 1.32 -9.28
N SER A 109 7.59 0.66 -8.12
CA SER A 109 7.68 -0.80 -8.04
C SER A 109 6.40 -1.47 -8.53
N ILE A 110 5.22 -0.92 -8.21
CA ILE A 110 3.95 -1.43 -8.77
C ILE A 110 3.88 -1.16 -10.27
N GLU A 111 4.39 -0.02 -10.75
CA GLU A 111 4.45 0.28 -12.19
C GLU A 111 5.33 -0.73 -12.94
N SER A 112 6.48 -1.10 -12.38
CA SER A 112 7.44 -1.97 -13.07
C SER A 112 7.02 -3.43 -13.14
N TRP A 113 6.26 -3.92 -12.16
CA TRP A 113 5.74 -5.31 -12.17
C TRP A 113 4.61 -5.48 -13.19
N PHE A 114 3.93 -4.39 -13.52
CA PHE A 114 2.83 -4.33 -14.49
C PHE A 114 3.18 -3.40 -15.65
N ASP A 115 4.43 -3.49 -16.11
CA ASP A 115 4.91 -2.70 -17.25
C ASP A 115 4.11 -3.08 -18.50
N GLU A 116 3.75 -2.06 -19.29
CA GLU A 116 3.15 -2.19 -20.61
C GLU A 116 3.99 -3.10 -21.52
N ARG A 117 5.32 -3.15 -21.31
CA ARG A 117 6.22 -4.06 -22.03
C ARG A 117 5.87 -5.54 -21.83
N VAL A 118 5.47 -5.94 -20.62
CA VAL A 118 5.08 -7.33 -20.33
C VAL A 118 3.75 -7.64 -21.01
N GLN A 119 2.80 -6.69 -20.97
CA GLN A 119 1.54 -6.82 -21.68
C GLN A 119 1.75 -6.97 -23.19
N ILE A 120 2.57 -6.10 -23.79
CA ILE A 120 2.91 -6.15 -25.21
C ILE A 120 3.59 -7.48 -25.55
N ALA A 121 4.51 -7.98 -24.72
CA ALA A 121 5.19 -9.25 -24.95
C ALA A 121 4.22 -10.45 -24.87
N LEU A 122 3.29 -10.45 -23.90
CA LEU A 122 2.27 -11.50 -23.78
C LEU A 122 1.26 -11.44 -24.91
N ASP A 123 0.83 -10.25 -25.35
CA ASP A 123 -0.07 -10.07 -26.49
C ASP A 123 0.61 -10.47 -27.82
N ALA A 124 1.86 -10.08 -28.01
CA ALA A 124 2.69 -10.54 -29.13
C ALA A 124 2.89 -12.06 -29.10
N GLY A 125 3.14 -12.66 -27.93
CA GLY A 125 3.25 -14.11 -27.77
C GLY A 125 1.94 -14.84 -28.05
N LEU A 126 0.80 -14.31 -27.58
CA LEU A 126 -0.52 -14.90 -27.80
C LEU A 126 -0.91 -14.82 -29.27
N SER A 127 -0.70 -13.66 -29.90
CA SER A 127 -0.94 -13.46 -31.33
C SER A 127 -0.01 -14.32 -32.19
N LEU A 128 1.26 -14.49 -31.80
CA LEU A 128 2.21 -15.40 -32.46
C LEU A 128 1.77 -16.86 -32.34
N GLY A 129 1.40 -17.32 -31.14
CA GLY A 129 0.91 -18.69 -30.93
C GLY A 129 -0.36 -18.96 -31.75
N LYS A 130 -1.32 -18.04 -31.71
CA LYS A 130 -2.57 -18.15 -32.47
C LYS A 130 -2.33 -18.13 -33.99
N SER A 131 -1.56 -17.16 -34.49
CA SER A 131 -1.25 -17.08 -35.93
C SER A 131 -0.47 -18.30 -36.42
N THR A 132 0.50 -18.81 -35.66
CA THR A 132 1.25 -20.02 -36.05
C THR A 132 0.34 -21.25 -36.15
N LEU A 133 -0.62 -21.40 -35.22
CA LEU A 133 -1.62 -22.48 -35.28
C LEU A 133 -2.57 -22.31 -36.47
N ASP A 134 -3.06 -21.09 -36.72
CA ASP A 134 -3.94 -20.76 -37.85
C ASP A 134 -3.22 -20.95 -39.20
N ASP A 135 -1.93 -20.58 -39.29
CA ASP A 135 -1.08 -20.77 -40.47
C ASP A 135 -0.80 -22.25 -40.72
N THR A 136 -0.48 -23.02 -39.67
CA THR A 136 -0.33 -24.48 -39.77
C THR A 136 -1.62 -25.12 -40.26
N ALA A 137 -2.77 -24.66 -39.75
CA ALA A 137 -4.07 -25.15 -40.17
C ALA A 137 -4.37 -24.83 -41.64
N SER A 138 -4.16 -23.58 -42.03
CA SER A 138 -4.41 -23.09 -43.39
C SER A 138 -3.47 -23.74 -44.42
N GLU A 139 -2.20 -23.94 -44.06
CA GLU A 139 -1.21 -24.59 -44.91
C GLU A 139 -1.56 -26.06 -45.17
N LEU A 140 -1.99 -26.81 -44.13
CA LEU A 140 -2.50 -28.17 -44.33
C LEU A 140 -3.73 -28.16 -45.23
N GLY A 141 -4.64 -27.20 -45.04
CA GLY A 141 -5.81 -26.98 -45.89
C GLY A 141 -5.45 -26.79 -47.37
N ARG A 142 -4.51 -25.91 -47.65
CA ARG A 142 -4.00 -25.65 -49.00
C ARG A 142 -3.35 -26.87 -49.63
N ARG A 143 -2.46 -27.57 -48.90
CA ARG A 143 -1.80 -28.80 -49.38
C ARG A 143 -2.81 -29.92 -49.64
N THR A 144 -3.83 -30.05 -48.79
CA THR A 144 -4.93 -31.02 -48.96
C THR A 144 -5.75 -30.71 -50.20
N ARG A 145 -6.04 -29.42 -50.46
CA ARG A 145 -6.70 -29.00 -51.70
C ARG A 145 -5.88 -29.33 -52.94
N GLU A 146 -4.58 -29.02 -52.94
CA GLU A 146 -3.69 -29.35 -54.05
C GLU A 146 -3.61 -30.86 -54.29
N ALA A 147 -3.55 -31.65 -53.22
CA ALA A 147 -3.63 -33.11 -53.29
C ALA A 147 -4.96 -33.60 -53.86
N ALA A 148 -6.09 -32.99 -53.46
CA ALA A 148 -7.41 -33.32 -53.97
C ALA A 148 -7.52 -33.04 -55.48
N LEU A 149 -7.03 -31.88 -55.95
CA LEU A 149 -7.04 -31.54 -57.37
C LEU A 149 -6.19 -32.51 -58.21
N ARG A 150 -5.01 -32.91 -57.71
CA ARG A 150 -4.16 -33.91 -58.38
C ARG A 150 -4.79 -35.30 -58.42
N LEU A 151 -5.54 -35.66 -57.37
CA LEU A 151 -6.25 -36.92 -57.29
C LEU A 151 -7.46 -36.93 -58.25
N ALA A 152 -8.10 -35.78 -58.46
CA ALA A 152 -9.22 -35.62 -59.38
C ALA A 152 -8.82 -35.59 -60.86
N ASP A 153 -7.57 -35.22 -61.19
CA ASP A 153 -7.07 -35.20 -62.58
C ASP A 153 -6.60 -36.57 -63.08
N GLN A 154 -6.44 -37.55 -62.18
CA GLN A 154 -6.14 -38.93 -62.53
C GLN A 154 -7.42 -39.68 -62.94
N ASP A 155 -7.41 -40.31 -64.11
CA ASP A 155 -8.59 -41.03 -64.64
C ASP A 155 -8.89 -42.37 -63.92
N GLU A 156 -7.97 -42.84 -63.06
CA GLU A 156 -8.16 -44.06 -62.26
C GLU A 156 -8.81 -43.78 -60.90
N ALA A 157 -9.68 -44.69 -60.46
CA ALA A 157 -10.26 -44.63 -59.12
C ALA A 157 -9.14 -44.59 -58.04
N PRO A 158 -9.28 -43.76 -56.99
CA PRO A 158 -8.26 -43.60 -55.98
C PRO A 158 -7.92 -44.95 -55.31
N SER A 159 -6.64 -45.29 -55.26
CA SER A 159 -6.14 -46.54 -54.67
C SER A 159 -5.52 -46.31 -53.29
N ALA A 160 -5.57 -47.32 -52.42
CA ALA A 160 -4.97 -47.26 -51.08
C ALA A 160 -3.46 -46.91 -51.12
N ARG A 161 -2.73 -47.37 -52.14
CA ARG A 161 -1.31 -47.04 -52.34
C ARG A 161 -1.05 -45.58 -52.73
N GLN A 162 -1.99 -44.92 -53.40
CA GLN A 162 -1.89 -43.48 -53.68
C GLN A 162 -2.18 -42.68 -52.42
N LEU A 163 -3.17 -43.09 -51.62
CA LEU A 163 -3.49 -42.43 -50.34
C LEU A 163 -2.34 -42.54 -49.33
N GLU A 164 -1.64 -43.68 -49.27
CA GLU A 164 -0.46 -43.82 -48.42
C GLU A 164 0.69 -42.90 -48.86
N ARG A 165 0.88 -42.73 -50.19
CA ARG A 165 1.85 -41.74 -50.73
C ARG A 165 1.46 -40.31 -50.38
N LEU A 166 0.18 -39.95 -50.50
CA LEU A 166 -0.33 -38.64 -50.12
C LEU A 166 -0.21 -38.40 -48.61
N ARG A 167 -0.44 -39.43 -47.78
CA ARG A 167 -0.29 -39.36 -46.33
C ARG A 167 1.15 -39.02 -45.93
N VAL A 168 2.13 -39.69 -46.53
CA VAL A 168 3.56 -39.39 -46.32
C VAL A 168 3.92 -38.00 -46.84
N GLN A 169 3.42 -37.61 -48.02
CA GLN A 169 3.71 -36.30 -48.61
C GLN A 169 3.12 -35.11 -47.81
N LEU A 170 1.95 -35.30 -47.21
CA LEU A 170 1.27 -34.30 -46.39
C LEU A 170 1.77 -34.30 -44.94
N GLU A 171 2.68 -35.20 -44.58
CA GLU A 171 3.10 -35.46 -43.19
C GLU A 171 1.88 -35.68 -42.26
N ALA A 172 0.83 -36.26 -42.82
CA ALA A 172 -0.43 -36.48 -42.13
C ALA A 172 -0.38 -37.80 -41.36
N GLN A 173 -1.04 -37.83 -40.20
CA GLN A 173 -1.31 -39.08 -39.48
C GLN A 173 -2.35 -39.92 -40.22
N GLU A 174 -3.30 -39.25 -40.89
CA GLU A 174 -4.36 -39.89 -41.64
C GLU A 174 -4.73 -39.09 -42.88
N VAL A 175 -5.00 -39.79 -44.00
CA VAL A 175 -5.63 -39.23 -45.19
C VAL A 175 -6.78 -40.14 -45.60
N ALA A 176 -7.96 -39.58 -45.82
CA ALA A 176 -9.14 -40.34 -46.22
C ALA A 176 -9.93 -39.66 -47.34
N VAL A 177 -10.47 -40.45 -48.25
CA VAL A 177 -11.47 -40.01 -49.22
C VAL A 177 -12.84 -40.21 -48.59
N LEU A 178 -13.59 -39.13 -48.44
CA LEU A 178 -14.91 -39.12 -47.85
C LEU A 178 -16.00 -39.03 -48.92
N GLY A 179 -17.10 -39.73 -48.70
CA GLY A 179 -18.33 -39.59 -49.47
C GLY A 179 -19.14 -38.34 -49.07
N PRO A 180 -20.29 -38.10 -49.72
CA PRO A 180 -21.12 -36.91 -49.51
C PRO A 180 -21.70 -36.77 -48.10
N SER A 181 -21.81 -37.89 -47.36
CA SER A 181 -22.25 -37.97 -45.97
C SER A 181 -21.11 -37.88 -44.95
N GLY A 182 -19.86 -37.68 -45.38
CA GLY A 182 -18.67 -37.71 -44.51
C GLY A 182 -18.20 -39.11 -44.12
N GLN A 183 -18.73 -40.16 -44.76
CA GLN A 183 -18.28 -41.54 -44.58
C GLN A 183 -16.93 -41.77 -45.28
N ALA A 184 -15.96 -42.39 -44.61
CA ALA A 184 -14.69 -42.73 -45.25
C ALA A 184 -14.88 -43.89 -46.24
N LEU A 185 -14.66 -43.60 -47.53
CA LEU A 185 -14.66 -44.59 -48.61
C LEU A 185 -13.33 -45.34 -48.65
N LEU A 186 -12.23 -44.61 -48.44
CA LEU A 186 -10.87 -45.11 -48.41
C LEU A 186 -10.07 -44.30 -47.39
N SER A 187 -9.17 -44.95 -46.64
CA SER A 187 -8.29 -44.28 -45.68
C SER A 187 -6.89 -44.88 -45.68
N ALA A 188 -5.91 -44.07 -45.31
CA ALA A 188 -4.53 -44.43 -45.04
C ALA A 188 -4.09 -43.76 -43.74
N SER A 189 -3.60 -44.52 -42.76
CA SER A 189 -3.25 -44.03 -41.42
C SER A 189 -1.94 -44.64 -40.89
N THR A 190 -1.21 -43.91 -40.04
CA THR A 190 -0.01 -44.41 -39.35
C THR A 190 -0.28 -45.43 -38.24
N GLY A 191 -1.49 -45.45 -37.67
CA GLY A 191 -1.89 -46.31 -36.55
C GLY A 191 -2.84 -47.46 -36.94
N GLN A 192 -3.35 -48.20 -35.94
CA GLN A 192 -4.38 -49.22 -36.17
C GLN A 192 -5.58 -48.61 -36.90
N ALA A 193 -6.01 -49.24 -37.99
CA ALA A 193 -6.96 -48.75 -38.99
C ALA A 193 -8.42 -48.57 -38.52
N GLY A 194 -8.65 -48.20 -37.26
CA GLY A 194 -9.98 -48.05 -36.65
C GLY A 194 -10.08 -47.06 -35.48
N GLU A 195 -8.99 -46.71 -34.80
CA GLU A 195 -9.05 -45.80 -33.63
C GLU A 195 -9.12 -44.31 -34.03
N LEU A 196 -8.65 -43.96 -35.22
CA LEU A 196 -8.54 -42.56 -35.71
C LEU A 196 -9.80 -42.07 -36.45
N LEU A 197 -10.75 -42.96 -36.79
CA LEU A 197 -12.00 -42.67 -37.51
C LEU A 197 -13.13 -42.10 -36.62
N THR A 198 -12.83 -41.64 -35.40
CA THR A 198 -13.85 -41.42 -34.37
C THR A 198 -14.69 -40.16 -34.58
N ASP A 199 -14.27 -39.21 -35.41
CA ASP A 199 -15.00 -37.96 -35.59
C ASP A 199 -15.23 -37.61 -37.08
N ARG A 200 -16.45 -37.91 -37.56
CA ARG A 200 -16.89 -37.58 -38.92
C ARG A 200 -16.97 -36.06 -39.07
N PRO A 201 -16.45 -35.48 -40.18
CA PRO A 201 -16.61 -34.04 -40.41
C PRO A 201 -18.07 -33.63 -40.35
N SER A 202 -18.34 -32.50 -39.71
CA SER A 202 -19.70 -32.00 -39.58
C SER A 202 -20.27 -31.62 -40.96
N ALA A 203 -21.59 -31.71 -41.11
CA ALA A 203 -22.25 -31.29 -42.35
C ALA A 203 -21.96 -29.81 -42.71
N LEU A 204 -21.64 -28.98 -41.71
CA LEU A 204 -21.21 -27.59 -41.91
C LEU A 204 -19.81 -27.51 -42.51
N GLN A 205 -18.85 -28.30 -42.02
CA GLN A 205 -17.49 -28.36 -42.56
C GLN A 205 -17.49 -28.84 -44.01
N LEU A 206 -18.29 -29.86 -44.36
CA LEU A 206 -18.40 -30.37 -45.72
C LEU A 206 -19.00 -29.32 -46.68
N ARG A 207 -20.06 -28.62 -46.23
CA ARG A 207 -20.67 -27.51 -47.00
C ARG A 207 -19.70 -26.35 -47.21
N GLN A 208 -18.97 -25.97 -46.16
CA GLN A 208 -17.94 -24.94 -46.25
C GLN A 208 -16.82 -25.37 -47.18
N ALA A 209 -16.29 -26.59 -47.08
CA ALA A 209 -15.25 -27.11 -47.96
C ALA A 209 -15.67 -27.09 -49.44
N ARG A 210 -16.96 -27.33 -49.73
CA ARG A 210 -17.52 -27.18 -51.08
C ARG A 210 -17.56 -25.73 -51.57
N GLN A 211 -17.81 -24.76 -50.69
CA GLN A 211 -17.91 -23.34 -51.03
C GLN A 211 -16.53 -22.65 -51.08
N SER A 212 -15.67 -22.88 -50.08
CA SER A 212 -14.33 -22.28 -49.93
C SER A 212 -13.21 -23.14 -50.51
N SER A 213 -13.54 -24.24 -51.21
CA SER A 213 -12.63 -25.28 -51.73
C SER A 213 -11.88 -26.11 -50.67
N PHE A 214 -11.61 -25.56 -49.49
CA PHE A 214 -11.12 -26.30 -48.33
C PHE A 214 -11.56 -25.64 -47.01
N VAL A 215 -11.53 -26.43 -45.93
CA VAL A 215 -11.72 -25.99 -44.55
C VAL A 215 -10.66 -26.67 -43.69
N SER A 216 -10.04 -25.91 -42.79
CA SER A 216 -9.12 -26.42 -41.78
C SER A 216 -9.62 -26.03 -40.40
N GLN A 217 -9.55 -26.95 -39.44
CA GLN A 217 -9.92 -26.69 -38.05
C GLN A 217 -8.97 -27.40 -37.09
N LEU A 218 -8.59 -26.72 -36.02
CA LEU A 218 -7.89 -27.32 -34.88
C LEU A 218 -8.89 -28.10 -34.02
N GLN A 219 -8.55 -29.36 -33.73
CA GLN A 219 -9.33 -30.26 -32.89
C GLN A 219 -8.55 -30.59 -31.61
N GLY A 220 -9.26 -30.71 -30.49
CA GLY A 220 -8.67 -31.07 -29.20
C GLY A 220 -8.05 -29.90 -28.42
N LEU A 221 -7.99 -28.69 -28.98
CA LEU A 221 -7.43 -27.52 -28.30
C LEU A 221 -8.25 -27.11 -27.06
N ASP A 222 -9.58 -27.16 -27.16
CA ASP A 222 -10.48 -26.81 -26.05
C ASP A 222 -10.36 -27.81 -24.88
N GLU A 223 -10.25 -29.10 -25.19
CA GLU A 223 -10.02 -30.16 -24.18
C GLU A 223 -8.65 -30.05 -23.52
N ALA A 224 -7.62 -29.69 -24.31
CA ALA A 224 -6.27 -29.45 -23.80
C ALA A 224 -6.18 -28.18 -22.93
N GLY A 225 -6.98 -27.15 -23.22
CA GLY A 225 -7.05 -25.92 -22.43
C GLY A 225 -7.92 -26.03 -21.17
N ALA A 226 -8.91 -26.92 -21.14
CA ALA A 226 -9.81 -27.09 -19.99
C ALA A 226 -9.18 -27.87 -18.81
N MET A 227 -8.11 -28.62 -19.05
CA MET A 227 -7.39 -29.34 -17.99
C MET A 227 -6.22 -28.48 -17.48
N GLU A 228 -6.26 -28.05 -16.22
CA GLU A 228 -5.15 -27.32 -15.58
C GLU A 228 -3.83 -28.07 -15.79
N GLY A 229 -2.89 -27.44 -16.51
CA GLY A 229 -1.55 -27.99 -16.75
C GLY A 229 -1.39 -28.88 -17.97
N GLY A 230 -2.41 -29.04 -18.83
CA GLY A 230 -2.27 -29.68 -20.14
C GLY A 230 -1.63 -31.07 -20.04
N SER A 231 -2.39 -32.05 -19.53
CA SER A 231 -1.93 -33.45 -19.44
C SER A 231 -1.25 -33.86 -20.75
N ALA A 232 -0.08 -34.51 -20.67
CA ALA A 232 0.71 -34.90 -21.85
C ALA A 232 -0.14 -35.67 -22.88
N ALA A 233 -1.07 -36.51 -22.41
CA ALA A 233 -1.99 -37.26 -23.24
C ALA A 233 -3.09 -36.40 -23.93
N ALA A 234 -3.41 -35.21 -23.40
CA ALA A 234 -4.32 -34.26 -24.04
C ALA A 234 -3.60 -33.41 -25.09
N LEU A 235 -2.34 -33.03 -24.83
CA LEU A 235 -1.51 -32.30 -25.79
C LEU A 235 -1.23 -33.12 -27.05
N GLU A 236 -1.03 -34.43 -26.92
CA GLU A 236 -0.84 -35.35 -28.06
C GLU A 236 -2.11 -35.57 -28.90
N LYS A 237 -3.30 -35.22 -28.36
CA LYS A 237 -4.57 -35.32 -29.09
C LYS A 237 -4.89 -34.09 -29.92
N VAL A 238 -4.09 -33.03 -29.85
CA VAL A 238 -4.32 -31.82 -30.64
C VAL A 238 -3.87 -32.03 -32.09
N ARG A 239 -4.83 -31.89 -33.01
CA ARG A 239 -4.63 -32.18 -34.43
C ARG A 239 -5.27 -31.10 -35.27
N VAL A 240 -4.69 -30.84 -36.44
CA VAL A 240 -5.33 -30.07 -37.50
C VAL A 240 -6.05 -31.05 -38.41
N ARG A 241 -7.34 -30.83 -38.63
CA ARG A 241 -8.12 -31.52 -39.66
C ARG A 241 -8.37 -30.57 -40.82
N ALA A 242 -7.95 -30.97 -42.02
CA ALA A 242 -8.23 -30.30 -43.27
C ALA A 242 -9.17 -31.15 -44.13
N VAL A 243 -10.19 -30.51 -44.72
CA VAL A 243 -11.14 -31.14 -45.64
C VAL A 243 -11.18 -30.31 -46.91
N ALA A 244 -10.89 -30.91 -48.06
CA ALA A 244 -10.96 -30.27 -49.37
C ALA A 244 -12.00 -30.96 -50.26
N ALA A 245 -12.70 -30.19 -51.08
CA ALA A 245 -13.63 -30.75 -52.05
C ALA A 245 -12.86 -31.44 -53.19
N LEU A 246 -13.27 -32.65 -53.53
CA LEU A 246 -12.75 -33.40 -54.67
C LEU A 246 -13.69 -33.17 -55.87
N PRO A 247 -13.30 -32.36 -56.87
CA PRO A 247 -14.15 -32.10 -58.02
C PRO A 247 -14.37 -33.39 -58.81
N ALA A 248 -15.62 -33.67 -59.18
CA ALA A 248 -15.95 -34.80 -60.04
C ALA A 248 -15.66 -34.44 -61.50
N ARG A 249 -15.04 -35.35 -62.26
CA ARG A 249 -14.80 -35.21 -63.71
C ARG A 249 -15.91 -35.83 -64.55
N GLU A 250 -16.74 -36.70 -63.95
CA GLU A 250 -17.83 -37.38 -64.64
C GLU A 250 -19.03 -36.45 -64.85
N LEU A 251 -19.38 -36.14 -66.11
CA LEU A 251 -20.66 -35.50 -66.51
C LEU A 251 -21.86 -36.47 -66.34
N GLY A 252 -21.85 -37.29 -65.29
CA GLY A 252 -22.95 -38.19 -64.94
C GLY A 252 -24.06 -37.46 -64.20
N LEU A 253 -25.31 -37.90 -64.36
CA LEU A 253 -26.53 -37.29 -63.78
C LEU A 253 -26.59 -37.28 -62.24
N VAL A 254 -25.57 -37.82 -61.55
CA VAL A 254 -25.45 -37.83 -60.08
C VAL A 254 -24.04 -37.37 -59.70
N GLU A 255 -23.87 -36.09 -59.40
CA GLU A 255 -22.65 -35.55 -58.80
C GLU A 255 -22.53 -36.04 -57.34
N GLU A 256 -21.87 -37.17 -57.11
CA GLU A 256 -21.49 -37.57 -55.76
C GLU A 256 -20.31 -36.69 -55.29
N ALA A 257 -20.61 -35.69 -54.47
CA ALA A 257 -19.58 -34.82 -53.90
C ALA A 257 -18.64 -35.65 -53.00
N ARG A 258 -17.40 -35.83 -53.45
CA ARG A 258 -16.33 -36.50 -52.69
C ARG A 258 -15.46 -35.44 -52.03
N TYR A 259 -14.81 -35.79 -50.93
CA TYR A 259 -13.90 -34.90 -50.22
C TYR A 259 -12.61 -35.64 -49.88
N LEU A 260 -11.50 -34.91 -49.85
CA LEU A 260 -10.24 -35.41 -49.31
C LEU A 260 -10.06 -34.82 -47.91
N MET A 261 -9.87 -35.69 -46.92
CA MET A 261 -9.56 -35.32 -45.55
C MET A 261 -8.10 -35.65 -45.26
N ALA A 262 -7.39 -34.73 -44.62
CA ALA A 262 -6.07 -34.95 -44.05
C ALA A 262 -6.07 -34.52 -42.58
N VAL A 263 -5.45 -35.33 -41.73
CA VAL A 263 -5.29 -35.04 -40.30
C VAL A 263 -3.81 -35.03 -39.96
N GLN A 264 -3.32 -33.91 -39.45
CA GLN A 264 -1.94 -33.73 -39.04
C GLN A 264 -1.89 -33.45 -37.53
N ALA A 265 -0.97 -34.10 -36.80
CA ALA A 265 -0.74 -33.72 -35.41
C ALA A 265 0.02 -32.40 -35.32
N VAL A 266 -0.41 -31.56 -34.39
CA VAL A 266 0.35 -30.35 -34.05
C VAL A 266 1.49 -30.75 -33.11
N PRO A 267 2.72 -30.25 -33.31
CA PRO A 267 3.80 -30.49 -32.36
C PRO A 267 3.37 -30.13 -30.92
N PRO A 268 3.52 -31.04 -29.94
CA PRO A 268 3.00 -30.83 -28.59
C PRO A 268 3.64 -29.62 -27.90
N ASP A 269 4.90 -29.31 -28.24
CA ASP A 269 5.59 -28.12 -27.73
C ASP A 269 4.94 -26.81 -28.19
N LEU A 270 4.44 -26.75 -29.43
CA LEU A 270 3.75 -25.56 -29.94
C LEU A 270 2.43 -25.34 -29.20
N VAL A 271 1.66 -26.41 -28.99
CA VAL A 271 0.39 -26.36 -28.24
C VAL A 271 0.65 -25.97 -26.79
N ARG A 272 1.63 -26.61 -26.14
CA ARG A 272 2.02 -26.31 -24.76
C ARG A 272 2.42 -24.86 -24.58
N ASN A 273 3.25 -24.32 -25.47
CA ASN A 273 3.69 -22.93 -25.41
C ASN A 273 2.53 -21.95 -25.66
N ALA A 274 1.67 -22.23 -26.65
CA ALA A 274 0.51 -21.38 -26.95
C ALA A 274 -0.47 -21.32 -25.76
N LEU A 275 -0.77 -22.47 -25.13
CA LEU A 275 -1.62 -22.53 -23.93
C LEU A 275 -0.95 -21.85 -22.73
N ALA A 276 0.36 -22.04 -22.52
CA ALA A 276 1.08 -21.38 -21.43
C ALA A 276 1.02 -19.85 -21.55
N VAL A 277 1.17 -19.31 -22.75
CA VAL A 277 1.04 -17.86 -22.99
C VAL A 277 -0.40 -17.38 -22.78
N GLN A 278 -1.41 -18.16 -23.19
CA GLN A 278 -2.82 -17.82 -22.95
C GLN A 278 -3.17 -17.76 -21.45
N VAL A 279 -2.70 -18.75 -20.68
CA VAL A 279 -2.88 -18.76 -19.21
C VAL A 279 -2.16 -17.57 -18.60
N ALA A 280 -0.89 -17.36 -18.94
CA ALA A 280 -0.10 -16.23 -18.43
C ALA A 280 -0.74 -14.86 -18.77
N TYR A 281 -1.27 -14.71 -19.99
CA TYR A 281 -1.99 -13.50 -20.41
C TYR A 281 -3.25 -13.28 -19.56
N THR A 282 -4.04 -14.33 -19.34
CA THR A 282 -5.29 -14.24 -18.56
C THR A 282 -5.00 -13.92 -17.09
N GLU A 283 -4.02 -14.58 -16.48
CA GLU A 283 -3.58 -14.29 -15.11
C GLU A 283 -3.03 -12.87 -14.98
N TYR A 284 -2.22 -12.41 -15.95
CA TYR A 284 -1.71 -11.05 -15.98
C TYR A 284 -2.86 -10.04 -16.02
N GLN A 285 -3.85 -10.24 -16.91
CA GLN A 285 -5.01 -9.35 -17.00
C GLN A 285 -5.81 -9.30 -15.70
N GLN A 286 -6.09 -10.44 -15.08
CA GLN A 286 -6.79 -10.50 -13.79
C GLN A 286 -6.04 -9.73 -12.69
N ARG A 287 -4.71 -9.90 -12.59
CA ARG A 287 -3.88 -9.20 -11.59
C ARG A 287 -3.68 -7.71 -11.91
N ALA A 288 -3.60 -7.36 -13.19
CA ALA A 288 -3.46 -5.97 -13.65
C ALA A 288 -4.70 -5.14 -13.31
N LEU A 289 -5.91 -5.73 -13.34
CA LEU A 289 -7.15 -5.07 -12.88
C LEU A 289 -7.07 -4.68 -11.39
N ALA A 290 -6.42 -5.49 -10.55
CA ALA A 290 -6.24 -5.23 -9.13
C ALA A 290 -5.13 -4.19 -8.82
N ARG A 291 -4.31 -3.82 -9.80
CA ARG A 291 -3.15 -2.92 -9.63
C ARG A 291 -3.52 -1.56 -9.02
N GLY A 292 -4.62 -0.98 -9.50
CA GLY A 292 -5.12 0.31 -9.00
C GLY A 292 -5.52 0.22 -7.52
N GLY A 293 -6.22 -0.85 -7.16
CA GLY A 293 -6.61 -1.15 -5.78
C GLY A 293 -5.38 -1.34 -4.88
N LEU A 294 -4.45 -2.21 -5.27
CA LEU A 294 -3.20 -2.46 -4.53
C LEU A 294 -2.42 -1.16 -4.27
N ARG A 295 -2.23 -0.32 -5.29
CA ARG A 295 -1.55 0.98 -5.16
C ARG A 295 -2.27 1.89 -4.16
N GLN A 296 -3.59 2.02 -4.27
CA GLN A 296 -4.39 2.83 -3.36
C GLN A 296 -4.32 2.31 -1.91
N MET A 297 -4.32 1.00 -1.72
CA MET A 297 -4.19 0.40 -0.40
C MET A 297 -2.83 0.69 0.23
N TYR A 298 -1.72 0.45 -0.48
CA TYR A 298 -0.38 0.73 0.05
C TYR A 298 -0.19 2.21 0.40
N ILE A 299 -0.59 3.11 -0.51
CA ILE A 299 -0.52 4.56 -0.24
C ILE A 299 -1.43 4.91 0.95
N GLY A 300 -2.63 4.31 1.03
CA GLY A 300 -3.55 4.46 2.14
C GLY A 300 -2.90 4.11 3.49
N THR A 301 -2.29 2.93 3.61
CA THR A 301 -1.59 2.51 4.84
C THR A 301 -0.45 3.46 5.19
N LEU A 302 0.35 3.89 4.20
CA LEU A 302 1.45 4.83 4.41
C LEU A 302 0.94 6.20 4.90
N THR A 303 -0.13 6.73 4.31
CA THR A 303 -0.73 8.00 4.75
C THR A 303 -1.30 7.90 6.17
N LEU A 304 -1.99 6.81 6.48
CA LEU A 304 -2.58 6.61 7.80
C LEU A 304 -1.49 6.43 8.87
N SER A 305 -0.44 5.66 8.57
CA SER A 305 0.73 5.52 9.42
C SER A 305 1.41 6.88 9.68
N LEU A 306 1.63 7.68 8.64
CA LEU A 306 2.17 9.04 8.78
C LEU A 306 1.30 9.89 9.71
N ILE A 307 -0.02 9.92 9.49
CA ILE A 307 -0.95 10.68 10.34
C ILE A 307 -0.88 10.20 11.79
N LEU A 308 -0.79 8.89 12.02
CA LEU A 308 -0.68 8.29 13.35
C LEU A 308 0.63 8.69 14.04
N THR A 309 1.75 8.67 13.30
CA THR A 309 3.06 9.10 13.79
C THR A 309 3.07 10.59 14.12
N VAL A 310 2.50 11.43 13.26
CA VAL A 310 2.38 12.87 13.51
C VAL A 310 1.51 13.14 14.73
N LEU A 311 0.38 12.44 14.86
CA LEU A 311 -0.48 12.54 16.03
C LEU A 311 0.25 12.11 17.31
N GLY A 312 0.99 11.00 17.26
CA GLY A 312 1.81 10.52 18.36
C GLY A 312 2.85 11.56 18.79
N ALA A 313 3.54 12.18 17.83
CA ALA A 313 4.49 13.26 18.09
C ALA A 313 3.81 14.49 18.71
N VAL A 314 2.64 14.90 18.23
CA VAL A 314 1.86 16.02 18.79
C VAL A 314 1.39 15.73 20.21
N ILE A 315 0.92 14.50 20.48
CA ILE A 315 0.52 14.08 21.83
C ILE A 315 1.72 14.11 22.77
N LEU A 316 2.84 13.51 22.36
CA LEU A 316 4.08 13.49 23.15
C LEU A 316 4.57 14.91 23.44
N ALA A 317 4.55 15.80 22.44
CA ALA A 317 4.87 17.21 22.59
C ALA A 317 3.99 17.92 23.62
N ALA A 318 2.68 17.66 23.57
CA ALA A 318 1.71 18.26 24.48
C ALA A 318 1.90 17.76 25.92
N VAL A 319 2.17 16.47 26.11
CA VAL A 319 2.42 15.85 27.41
C VAL A 319 3.71 16.39 28.03
N LEU A 320 4.83 16.31 27.32
CA LEU A 320 6.12 16.82 27.80
C LEU A 320 6.09 18.34 28.01
N GLY A 321 5.44 19.07 27.11
CA GLY A 321 5.24 20.52 27.24
C GLY A 321 4.48 20.89 28.51
N GLN A 322 3.44 20.13 28.88
CA GLN A 322 2.70 20.38 30.12
C GLN A 322 3.50 20.00 31.37
N GLN A 323 4.24 18.90 31.33
CA GLN A 323 5.09 18.46 32.45
C GLN A 323 6.18 19.49 32.77
N LEU A 324 6.82 20.07 31.76
CA LEU A 324 7.88 21.06 31.94
C LEU A 324 7.35 22.48 32.19
N ALA A 325 6.26 22.89 31.53
CA ALA A 325 5.79 24.28 31.63
C ALA A 325 5.16 24.60 33.00
N LYS A 326 4.47 23.64 33.64
CA LYS A 326 3.73 23.90 34.89
C LYS A 326 4.65 24.28 36.06
N PRO A 327 5.73 23.53 36.37
CA PRO A 327 6.64 23.90 37.46
C PRO A 327 7.40 25.20 37.19
N LEU A 328 7.82 25.42 35.93
CA LEU A 328 8.52 26.64 35.54
C LEU A 328 7.65 27.90 35.69
N LEU A 329 6.34 27.78 35.41
CA LEU A 329 5.40 28.88 35.64
C LEU A 329 5.22 29.19 37.13
N LEU A 330 5.13 28.16 37.98
CA LEU A 330 5.06 28.35 39.43
C LEU A 330 6.31 29.03 39.99
N LEU A 331 7.49 28.64 39.51
CA LEU A 331 8.75 29.30 39.85
C LEU A 331 8.78 30.76 39.39
N ALA A 332 8.37 31.03 38.15
CA ALA A 332 8.34 32.38 37.61
C ALA A 332 7.38 33.30 38.39
N ASP A 333 6.21 32.81 38.76
CA ASP A 333 5.26 33.56 39.60
C ASP A 333 5.79 33.74 41.03
N GLY A 334 6.41 32.72 41.61
CA GLY A 334 7.06 32.80 42.93
C GLY A 334 8.19 33.83 42.97
N MET A 335 9.05 33.86 41.94
CA MET A 335 10.13 34.84 41.79
C MET A 335 9.59 36.27 41.69
N ARG A 336 8.46 36.48 40.99
CA ARG A 336 7.80 37.79 40.91
C ARG A 336 7.27 38.26 42.27
N GLN A 337 6.71 37.35 43.08
CA GLN A 337 6.26 37.68 44.43
C GLN A 337 7.43 38.06 45.34
N VAL A 338 8.53 37.30 45.28
CA VAL A 338 9.76 37.61 46.04
C VAL A 338 10.32 38.98 45.63
N ALA A 339 10.36 39.28 44.33
CA ALA A 339 10.78 40.60 43.83
C ALA A 339 9.86 41.74 44.28
N ALA A 340 8.58 41.46 44.52
CA ALA A 340 7.61 42.41 45.09
C ALA A 340 7.72 42.53 46.63
N GLY A 341 8.65 41.81 47.27
CA GLY A 341 8.89 41.85 48.72
C GLY A 341 8.10 40.84 49.54
N ASP A 342 7.30 39.97 48.90
CA ASP A 342 6.59 38.87 49.56
C ASP A 342 7.48 37.63 49.69
N LEU A 343 8.06 37.47 50.88
CA LEU A 343 8.91 36.35 51.28
C LEU A 343 8.15 35.20 51.96
N SER A 344 6.84 35.08 51.73
CA SER A 344 6.05 33.93 52.18
C SER A 344 6.58 32.60 51.63
N THR A 345 6.32 31.51 52.36
CA THR A 345 6.75 30.15 52.00
C THR A 345 6.22 29.76 50.62
N LYS A 346 7.12 29.49 49.68
CA LYS A 346 6.76 29.14 48.31
C LYS A 346 6.49 27.62 48.19
N PRO A 347 5.43 27.21 47.46
CA PRO A 347 5.09 25.80 47.32
C PRO A 347 6.17 25.05 46.52
N VAL A 348 6.67 23.94 47.08
CA VAL A 348 7.61 23.05 46.41
C VAL A 348 6.86 22.09 45.50
N PHE A 349 7.32 21.95 44.26
CA PHE A 349 6.74 20.98 43.33
C PHE A 349 7.29 19.59 43.64
N ALA A 350 6.41 18.64 43.93
CA ALA A 350 6.79 17.25 44.23
C ALA A 350 7.20 16.52 42.95
N SER A 351 8.40 16.81 42.46
CA SER A 351 9.07 16.05 41.39
C SER A 351 10.44 15.55 41.85
N LYS A 352 10.85 14.41 41.30
CA LYS A 352 12.16 13.78 41.52
C LYS A 352 13.20 14.19 40.47
N ASP A 353 12.81 15.01 39.50
CA ASP A 353 13.70 15.55 38.47
C ASP A 353 14.47 16.80 38.93
N GLU A 354 15.34 17.30 38.07
CA GLU A 354 16.12 18.52 38.24
C GLU A 354 15.22 19.73 38.46
N VAL A 355 14.04 19.74 37.84
CA VAL A 355 13.05 20.82 37.99
C VAL A 355 12.48 20.83 39.42
N GLY A 356 12.21 19.66 40.00
CA GLY A 356 11.87 19.50 41.40
C GLY A 356 13.00 19.97 42.33
N GLY A 357 14.25 19.64 41.96
CA GLY A 357 15.45 20.17 42.63
C GLY A 357 15.48 21.70 42.68
N LEU A 358 15.26 22.36 41.54
CA LEU A 358 15.22 23.82 41.44
C LEU A 358 14.11 24.44 42.31
N THR A 359 12.93 23.83 42.38
CA THR A 359 11.85 24.34 43.25
C THR A 359 12.18 24.25 44.75
N ARG A 360 12.90 23.21 45.17
CA ARG A 360 13.39 23.07 46.55
C ARG A 360 14.44 24.15 46.85
N SER A 361 15.46 24.27 46.00
CA SER A 361 16.50 25.29 46.19
C SER A 361 15.94 26.71 46.19
N PHE A 362 14.94 27.02 45.36
CA PHE A 362 14.27 28.32 45.39
C PHE A 362 13.49 28.56 46.70
N ALA A 363 12.78 27.55 47.21
CA ALA A 363 12.10 27.65 48.50
C ALA A 363 13.10 27.87 49.65
N ASP A 364 14.22 27.13 49.66
CA ASP A 364 15.28 27.26 50.66
C ASP A 364 15.90 28.66 50.64
N MET A 365 16.21 29.21 49.44
CA MET A 365 16.72 30.57 49.30
C MET A 365 15.73 31.62 49.81
N THR A 366 14.43 31.46 49.51
CA THR A 366 13.40 32.42 49.94
C THR A 366 13.23 32.41 51.46
N GLU A 367 13.34 31.23 52.07
CA GLU A 367 13.31 31.06 53.52
C GLU A 367 14.54 31.70 54.20
N GLN A 368 15.74 31.53 53.64
CA GLN A 368 16.96 32.19 54.12
C GLN A 368 16.84 33.73 54.04
N LEU A 369 16.30 34.27 52.94
CA LEU A 369 16.04 35.70 52.78
C LEU A 369 15.04 36.22 53.83
N ARG A 370 13.98 35.47 54.10
CA ARG A 370 12.99 35.79 55.13
C ARG A 370 13.62 35.84 56.52
N GLN A 371 14.45 34.84 56.84
CA GLN A 371 15.18 34.78 58.11
C GLN A 371 16.16 35.93 58.25
N ALA A 372 16.99 36.22 57.24
CA ALA A 372 17.93 37.32 57.25
C ALA A 372 17.22 38.69 57.44
N ARG A 373 16.08 38.91 56.78
CA ARG A 373 15.27 40.12 56.97
C ARG A 373 14.73 40.23 58.40
N SER A 374 14.25 39.12 58.97
CA SER A 374 13.74 39.11 60.34
C SER A 374 14.83 39.37 61.38
N GLN A 375 16.04 38.83 61.17
CA GLN A 375 17.21 39.07 62.02
C GLN A 375 17.64 40.54 61.95
N LEU A 376 17.73 41.12 60.74
CA LEU A 376 18.04 42.55 60.56
C LEU A 376 17.02 43.46 61.25
N GLN A 377 15.72 43.16 61.12
CA GLN A 377 14.66 43.90 61.83
C GLN A 377 14.81 43.81 63.36
N GLY A 378 15.14 42.63 63.88
CA GLY A 378 15.42 42.44 65.30
C GLY A 378 16.65 43.23 65.78
N SER A 379 17.73 43.25 65.01
CA SER A 379 18.92 44.05 65.32
C SER A 379 18.65 45.56 65.30
N LEU A 380 17.85 46.05 64.35
CA LEU A 380 17.44 47.46 64.31
C LEU A 380 16.62 47.86 65.54
N LEU A 381 15.66 47.02 65.96
CA LEU A 381 14.88 47.24 67.19
C LEU A 381 15.77 47.27 68.44
N GLN A 382 16.77 46.39 68.52
CA GLN A 382 17.74 46.41 69.63
C GLN A 382 18.58 47.69 69.65
N LEU A 383 19.02 48.17 68.48
CA LEU A 383 19.75 49.44 68.36
C LEU A 383 18.89 50.64 68.77
N GLU A 384 17.63 50.69 68.35
CA GLU A 384 16.69 51.74 68.77
C GLU A 384 16.44 51.74 70.28
N THR A 385 16.24 50.54 70.85
CA THR A 385 16.04 50.39 72.31
C THR A 385 17.29 50.82 73.07
N GLY A 386 18.48 50.43 72.59
CA GLY A 386 19.77 50.82 73.17
C GLY A 386 20.01 52.33 73.08
N ARG A 387 19.75 52.93 71.93
CA ARG A 387 19.83 54.39 71.73
C ARG A 387 18.89 55.14 72.67
N THR A 388 17.63 54.70 72.76
CA THR A 388 16.64 55.29 73.68
C THR A 388 17.11 55.23 75.12
N ARG A 389 17.65 54.08 75.54
CA ARG A 389 18.19 53.89 76.89
C ARG A 389 19.38 54.79 77.20
N LEU A 390 20.31 54.95 76.26
CA LEU A 390 21.43 55.89 76.41
C LEU A 390 20.95 57.34 76.52
N GLN A 391 19.95 57.71 75.71
CA GLN A 391 19.37 59.04 75.74
C GLN A 391 18.67 59.32 77.09
N THR A 392 17.91 58.36 77.64
CA THR A 392 17.32 58.49 78.98
C THR A 392 18.39 58.63 80.09
N ILE A 393 19.53 57.94 79.97
CA ILE A 393 20.65 58.11 80.91
C ILE A 393 21.22 59.52 80.82
N LEU A 394 21.48 60.01 79.59
CA LEU A 394 21.99 61.36 79.33
C LEU A 394 21.04 62.45 79.85
N ASP A 395 19.73 62.30 79.66
CA ASP A 395 18.72 63.25 80.16
C ASP A 395 18.60 63.23 81.71
N SER A 396 18.99 62.13 82.35
CA SER A 396 18.91 61.97 83.83
C SER A 396 20.18 62.41 84.58
N LEU A 397 21.26 62.75 83.88
CA LEU A 397 22.53 63.19 84.46
C LEU A 397 22.45 64.67 84.86
N SER A 398 22.72 64.97 86.14
CA SER A 398 22.70 66.34 86.69
C SER A 398 23.93 67.19 86.33
N ALA A 399 24.96 66.59 85.74
CA ALA A 399 26.13 67.30 85.22
C ALA A 399 25.96 67.58 83.71
N GLY A 400 26.30 68.79 83.26
CA GLY A 400 26.20 69.18 81.86
C GLY A 400 27.18 68.40 80.96
N VAL A 401 26.67 67.74 79.92
CA VAL A 401 27.45 66.95 78.97
C VAL A 401 27.40 67.62 77.59
N ILE A 402 28.57 67.92 77.02
CA ILE A 402 28.72 68.51 75.68
C ILE A 402 29.54 67.54 74.82
N VAL A 403 28.95 67.03 73.74
CA VAL A 403 29.62 66.16 72.76
C VAL A 403 30.01 66.99 71.55
N PHE A 404 31.23 66.79 71.05
CA PHE A 404 31.74 67.49 69.87
C PHE A 404 31.91 66.53 68.68
N ASP A 405 31.61 67.00 67.48
CA ASP A 405 31.88 66.28 66.23
C ASP A 405 33.39 66.22 65.92
N SER A 406 33.76 65.45 64.90
CA SER A 406 35.14 65.35 64.40
C SER A 406 35.77 66.69 63.96
N GLN A 407 34.96 67.75 63.79
CA GLN A 407 35.35 69.11 63.42
C GLN A 407 35.31 70.07 64.62
N ARG A 408 35.20 69.56 65.85
CA ARG A 408 35.12 70.31 67.11
C ARG A 408 33.91 71.25 67.22
N ARG A 409 32.82 70.95 66.50
CA ARG A 409 31.54 71.65 66.66
C ARG A 409 30.68 70.89 67.67
N ILE A 410 29.83 71.60 68.40
CA ILE A 410 28.91 70.99 69.35
C ILE A 410 27.88 70.16 68.57
N ASP A 411 27.82 68.87 68.86
CA ASP A 411 26.92 67.89 68.23
C ASP A 411 25.68 67.64 69.10
N THR A 412 25.87 67.45 70.42
CA THR A 412 24.78 67.29 71.39
C THR A 412 25.12 67.92 72.74
N VAL A 413 24.10 68.45 73.41
CA VAL A 413 24.17 69.05 74.77
C VAL A 413 22.94 68.58 75.55
N ASN A 414 23.11 68.22 76.82
CA ASN A 414 21.97 67.93 77.71
C ASN A 414 21.55 69.15 78.54
#